data_AF-A0A202C466-F1
#
_entry.id   AF-A0A202C466-F1
#
_cell.length_a   1.000
_cell.length_b   1.000
_cell.length_c   1.000
_cell.angle_alpha   90.00
_cell.angle_beta   90.00
_cell.angle_gamma   90.00
#
_symmetry.space_group_name_H-M   'P 1'
#
loop_
_entity.id
_entity.type
_entity.pdbx_description
1 polymer ?
#
loop_
_entity_poly.entity_id
_entity_poly.type
_entity_poly.pdbx_seq_one_letter_code
_entity_poly.pdbx_strand_id
1 'polypeptide(L)'
;MGFQSIVHGRIVIENKHEEAREIIINLGNEDWMFRTEMFGLGISEHSYYEDPVITFGATYKQIEYHWKEFIITFESILKQLHFDTAKIQLETEILGTYNFFWKSKRNSTIKENFDEKDKIIETELWFFGFGNRDRWGLLESELLPSEIFKIDHFKYPVED
;
A
#
# COMPACT_ATOMS: atom_id res chain seq x y z
N MET A 1 -21.71 5.21 18.72
CA MET A 1 -20.52 4.40 18.36
C MET A 1 -19.96 4.99 17.09
N GLY A 2 -18.67 5.29 17.04
CA GLY A 2 -18.04 5.86 15.83
C GLY A 2 -17.56 4.72 14.95
N PHE A 3 -17.81 4.80 13.64
CA PHE A 3 -17.37 3.80 12.68
C PHE A 3 -15.86 3.64 12.75
N GLN A 4 -15.41 2.46 13.16
CA GLN A 4 -13.99 2.11 13.26
C GLN A 4 -13.59 1.31 12.02
N SER A 5 -12.46 1.66 11.45
CA SER A 5 -11.86 0.95 10.32
C SER A 5 -10.48 0.47 10.71
N ILE A 6 -10.10 -0.71 10.22
CA ILE A 6 -8.77 -1.29 10.42
C ILE A 6 -8.02 -1.13 9.10
N VAL A 7 -6.82 -0.57 9.16
CA VAL A 7 -5.92 -0.53 8.00
C VAL A 7 -4.65 -1.25 8.39
N HIS A 8 -4.25 -2.23 7.59
CA HIS A 8 -2.96 -2.90 7.75
C HIS A 8 -2.37 -3.26 6.41
N GLY A 9 -1.06 -3.52 6.40
CA GLY A 9 -0.36 -3.68 5.15
C GLY A 9 1.08 -4.12 5.29
N ARG A 10 1.72 -4.24 4.12
CA ARG A 10 3.14 -4.53 4.00
C ARG A 10 3.78 -3.74 2.88
N ILE A 11 5.06 -3.46 3.03
CA ILE A 11 5.94 -2.90 2.00
C ILE A 11 7.13 -3.85 1.90
N VAL A 12 7.30 -4.46 0.74
CA VAL A 12 8.47 -5.29 0.42
C VAL A 12 9.57 -4.36 -0.07
N ILE A 13 10.71 -4.38 0.61
CA ILE A 13 11.87 -3.57 0.27
C ILE A 13 12.80 -4.43 -0.56
N GLU A 14 13.24 -3.89 -1.69
CA GLU A 14 14.12 -4.62 -2.61
C GLU A 14 15.58 -4.37 -2.28
N ASN A 15 15.93 -3.12 -1.96
CA ASN A 15 17.28 -2.68 -1.66
C ASN A 15 17.26 -1.56 -0.62
N LYS A 16 18.42 -1.29 -0.02
CA LYS A 16 18.62 -0.20 0.94
C LYS A 16 17.66 -0.25 2.13
N HIS A 17 17.54 -1.42 2.74
CA HIS A 17 16.60 -1.64 3.85
C HIS A 17 16.92 -0.78 5.08
N GLU A 18 18.19 -0.51 5.37
CA GLU A 18 18.55 0.44 6.45
C GLU A 18 18.01 1.85 6.18
N GLU A 19 18.14 2.37 4.95
CA GLU A 19 17.57 3.68 4.57
C GLU A 19 16.04 3.67 4.70
N ALA A 20 15.39 2.57 4.27
CA ALA A 20 13.94 2.42 4.44
C ALA A 20 13.52 2.46 5.91
N ARG A 21 14.28 1.80 6.80
CA ARG A 21 14.02 1.81 8.25
C ARG A 21 14.17 3.21 8.84
N GLU A 22 15.22 3.93 8.46
CA GLU A 22 15.43 5.32 8.88
C GLU A 22 14.30 6.24 8.44
N ILE A 23 13.82 6.11 7.19
CA ILE A 23 12.66 6.86 6.69
C ILE A 23 11.43 6.63 7.57
N ILE A 24 11.11 5.37 7.90
CA ILE A 24 9.96 5.05 8.76
C ILE A 24 10.14 5.58 10.18
N ILE A 25 11.35 5.50 10.75
CA ILE A 25 11.65 6.07 12.08
C ILE A 25 11.47 7.59 12.09
N ASN A 26 11.84 8.25 10.99
CA ASN A 26 11.77 9.70 10.86
C ASN A 26 10.37 10.25 10.54
N LEU A 27 9.37 9.40 10.28
CA LEU A 27 7.98 9.85 10.15
C LEU A 27 7.49 10.57 11.41
N GLY A 28 7.97 10.15 12.58
CA GLY A 28 7.51 10.68 13.86
C GLY A 28 6.08 10.25 14.19
N ASN A 29 5.49 10.88 15.20
CA ASN A 29 4.17 10.51 15.74
C ASN A 29 3.16 11.67 15.74
N GLU A 30 3.45 12.76 15.02
CA GLU A 30 2.60 13.96 14.98
C GLU A 30 1.46 13.84 13.97
N ASP A 31 1.66 13.08 12.88
CA ASP A 31 0.64 12.85 11.87
C ASP A 31 -0.38 11.80 12.35
N TRP A 32 -1.66 11.98 12.04
CA TRP A 32 -2.70 11.05 12.51
C TRP A 32 -2.89 9.84 11.59
N MET A 33 -2.50 9.93 10.31
CA MET A 33 -2.62 8.88 9.30
C MET A 33 -1.50 7.87 9.41
N PHE A 34 -0.25 8.31 9.48
CA PHE A 34 0.91 7.43 9.57
C PHE A 34 1.88 7.91 10.64
N ARG A 35 2.06 7.07 11.67
CA ARG A 35 3.01 7.30 12.76
C ARG A 35 4.03 6.18 12.79
N THR A 36 5.27 6.49 13.18
CA THR A 36 6.33 5.50 13.34
C THR A 36 5.89 4.30 14.19
N GLU A 37 5.11 4.53 15.25
CA GLU A 37 4.61 3.46 16.14
C GLU A 37 3.70 2.42 15.44
N MET A 38 3.13 2.75 14.29
CA MET A 38 2.26 1.85 13.52
C MET A 38 3.03 0.81 12.72
N PHE A 39 4.34 0.99 12.57
CA PHE A 39 5.18 0.18 11.68
C PHE A 39 6.01 -0.86 12.44
N GLY A 40 6.05 -2.07 11.89
CA GLY A 40 7.04 -3.09 12.19
C GLY A 40 8.16 -3.04 11.15
N LEU A 41 9.39 -2.75 11.59
CA LEU A 41 10.53 -2.50 10.69
C LEU A 41 11.13 -3.75 10.03
N GLY A 42 10.65 -4.95 10.37
CA GLY A 42 11.15 -6.21 9.82
C GLY A 42 12.58 -6.54 10.26
N ILE A 43 13.30 -7.27 9.40
CA ILE A 43 14.68 -7.71 9.66
C ILE A 43 15.66 -6.54 9.59
N SER A 44 16.66 -6.56 10.47
CA SER A 44 17.75 -5.57 10.48
C SER A 44 18.95 -5.97 9.63
N GLU A 45 19.10 -7.26 9.35
CA GLU A 45 20.20 -7.77 8.54
C GLU A 45 19.61 -8.45 7.30
N HIS A 46 19.99 -7.99 6.12
CA HIS A 46 19.54 -8.57 4.87
C HIS A 46 20.27 -9.89 4.61
N SER A 47 19.48 -10.95 4.39
CA SER A 47 19.96 -12.23 3.88
C SER A 47 19.67 -12.31 2.39
N TYR A 48 20.55 -12.95 1.62
CA TYR A 48 20.39 -13.13 0.17
C TYR A 48 19.07 -13.85 -0.23
N TYR A 49 18.43 -14.54 0.72
CA TYR A 49 17.22 -15.32 0.48
C TYR A 49 15.94 -14.65 0.98
N GLU A 50 16.01 -13.47 1.59
CA GLU A 50 14.88 -12.82 2.25
C GLU A 50 14.79 -11.33 1.89
N ASP A 51 13.72 -10.95 1.19
CA ASP A 51 13.36 -9.55 0.96
C ASP A 51 12.90 -8.93 2.30
N PRO A 52 13.50 -7.83 2.79
CA PRO A 52 13.04 -7.16 3.99
C PRO A 52 11.60 -6.67 3.82
N VAL A 53 10.75 -6.92 4.82
CA VAL A 53 9.34 -6.53 4.80
C VAL A 53 9.05 -5.60 5.98
N ILE A 54 8.58 -4.40 5.65
CA ILE A 54 8.02 -3.47 6.64
C ILE A 54 6.51 -3.74 6.71
N THR A 55 6.00 -4.02 7.89
CA THR A 55 4.56 -4.16 8.13
C THR A 55 4.01 -2.92 8.79
N PHE A 56 2.71 -2.69 8.68
CA PHE A 56 2.03 -1.64 9.44
C PHE A 56 0.59 -2.00 9.71
N GLY A 57 0.04 -1.42 10.77
CA GLY A 57 -1.37 -1.62 11.12
C GLY A 57 -1.85 -0.63 12.17
N ALA A 58 -3.04 -0.10 11.98
CA ALA A 58 -3.70 0.75 12.94
C ALA A 58 -5.22 0.75 12.76
N THR A 59 -5.91 1.22 13.79
CA THR A 59 -7.35 1.48 13.75
C THR A 59 -7.59 2.97 13.59
N TYR A 60 -8.52 3.32 12.72
CA TYR A 60 -8.86 4.70 12.42
C TYR A 60 -10.36 4.92 12.59
N LYS A 61 -10.72 6.17 12.86
CA LYS A 61 -12.12 6.58 12.86
C LYS A 61 -12.44 7.18 11.49
N GLN A 62 -13.38 6.58 10.75
CA GLN A 62 -13.91 7.13 9.49
C GLN A 62 -12.84 7.36 8.40
N ILE A 63 -11.76 6.56 8.33
CA ILE A 63 -10.68 6.75 7.36
C ILE A 63 -11.14 6.63 5.91
N GLU A 64 -12.21 5.88 5.66
CA GLU A 64 -12.83 5.70 4.35
C GLU A 64 -13.30 7.01 3.70
N TYR A 65 -13.58 8.06 4.49
CA TYR A 65 -13.94 9.40 4.00
C TYR A 65 -12.72 10.33 3.84
N HIS A 66 -11.55 9.89 4.31
CA HIS A 66 -10.26 10.56 4.17
C HIS A 66 -9.32 9.77 3.26
N TRP A 67 -9.87 8.80 2.51
CA TRP A 67 -9.06 7.81 1.81
C TRP A 67 -8.22 8.44 0.71
N LYS A 68 -8.70 9.53 0.08
CA LYS A 68 -7.92 10.32 -0.87
C LYS A 68 -6.62 10.81 -0.23
N GLU A 69 -6.73 11.52 0.89
CA GLU A 69 -5.57 12.07 1.59
C GLU A 69 -4.67 10.96 2.15
N PHE A 70 -5.27 9.88 2.67
CA PHE A 70 -4.53 8.72 3.15
C PHE A 70 -3.65 8.09 2.06
N ILE A 71 -4.18 7.91 0.85
CA ILE A 71 -3.43 7.37 -0.28
C ILE A 71 -2.32 8.32 -0.72
N ILE A 72 -2.57 9.64 -0.77
CA ILE A 72 -1.54 10.64 -1.09
C ILE A 72 -0.39 10.56 -0.06
N THR A 73 -0.72 10.55 1.23
CA THR A 73 0.27 10.47 2.31
C THR A 73 1.05 9.16 2.22
N PHE A 74 0.38 8.03 2.00
CA PHE A 74 1.05 6.73 1.84
C PHE A 74 1.99 6.72 0.63
N GLU A 75 1.53 7.22 -0.53
CA GLU A 75 2.33 7.32 -1.74
C GLU A 75 3.52 8.28 -1.58
N SER A 76 3.42 9.30 -0.74
CA SER A 76 4.54 10.18 -0.38
C SER A 76 5.65 9.44 0.39
N ILE A 77 5.27 8.46 1.23
CA ILE A 77 6.20 7.56 1.92
C ILE A 77 6.83 6.62 0.89
N LEU A 78 6.02 5.97 0.05
CA LEU A 78 6.51 5.05 -1.00
C LEU A 78 7.49 5.72 -1.97
N LYS A 79 7.28 7.00 -2.33
CA LYS A 79 8.19 7.78 -3.19
C LYS A 79 9.61 7.91 -2.62
N GLN A 80 9.77 7.80 -1.29
CA GLN A 80 11.07 7.86 -0.60
C GLN A 80 11.73 6.48 -0.49
N LEU A 81 10.97 5.39 -0.66
CA LEU A 81 11.45 4.03 -0.47
C LEU A 81 11.91 3.38 -1.78
N HIS A 82 12.95 2.55 -1.69
CA HIS A 82 13.33 1.60 -2.74
C HIS A 82 12.53 0.30 -2.59
N PHE A 83 11.20 0.40 -2.66
CA PHE A 83 10.29 -0.73 -2.49
C PHE A 83 10.04 -1.47 -3.81
N ASP A 84 9.72 -2.76 -3.70
CA ASP A 84 9.25 -3.60 -4.80
C ASP A 84 7.71 -3.55 -4.90
N THR A 85 7.03 -4.07 -3.87
CA THR A 85 5.57 -4.09 -3.79
C THR A 85 5.06 -3.56 -2.46
N ALA A 86 3.88 -2.95 -2.47
CA ALA A 86 3.16 -2.58 -1.27
C ALA A 86 1.71 -3.06 -1.33
N LYS A 87 1.14 -3.40 -0.18
CA LYS A 87 -0.26 -3.79 -0.03
C LYS A 87 -0.90 -3.11 1.17
N ILE A 88 -2.15 -2.72 0.99
CA ILE A 88 -3.04 -2.26 2.06
C ILE A 88 -4.33 -3.05 1.99
N GLN A 89 -4.77 -3.53 3.15
CA GLN A 89 -6.13 -3.97 3.38
C GLN A 89 -6.83 -2.95 4.29
N LEU A 90 -7.98 -2.49 3.86
CA LEU A 90 -8.90 -1.65 4.62
C LEU A 90 -10.12 -2.49 4.96
N GLU A 91 -10.37 -2.70 6.23
CA GLU A 91 -11.60 -3.28 6.74
C GLU A 91 -12.44 -2.17 7.35
N THR A 92 -13.60 -1.89 6.76
CA THR A 92 -14.56 -0.93 7.31
C THR A 92 -15.64 -1.67 8.08
N GLU A 93 -16.25 -1.01 9.07
CA GLU A 93 -17.30 -1.63 9.88
C GLU A 93 -18.55 -2.04 9.07
N ILE A 94 -18.88 -1.30 8.00
CA ILE A 94 -20.14 -1.48 7.26
C ILE A 94 -19.95 -1.47 5.74
N LEU A 95 -18.96 -0.76 5.21
CA LEU A 95 -18.81 -0.53 3.77
C LEU A 95 -18.04 -1.66 3.07
N GLY A 96 -17.54 -2.66 3.81
CA GLY A 96 -16.82 -3.81 3.30
C GLY A 96 -15.30 -3.75 3.50
N THR A 97 -14.62 -4.70 2.87
CA THR A 97 -13.16 -4.88 2.90
C THR A 97 -12.58 -4.60 1.51
N TYR A 98 -11.52 -3.81 1.47
CA TYR A 98 -10.89 -3.36 0.24
C TYR A 98 -9.40 -3.66 0.27
N ASN A 99 -8.86 -4.11 -0.86
CA ASN A 99 -7.45 -4.42 -1.03
C ASN A 99 -6.85 -3.51 -2.10
N PHE A 100 -5.70 -2.93 -1.79
CA PHE A 100 -4.96 -2.00 -2.61
C PHE A 100 -3.54 -2.53 -2.78
N PHE A 101 -3.02 -2.44 -4.00
CA PHE A 101 -1.72 -2.95 -4.37
C PHE A 101 -0.93 -1.92 -5.16
N TRP A 102 0.36 -1.80 -4.86
CA TRP A 102 1.33 -1.02 -5.61
C TRP A 102 2.50 -1.91 -5.99
N LYS A 103 2.98 -1.75 -7.23
CA LYS A 103 4.23 -2.34 -7.73
C LYS A 103 5.10 -1.24 -8.33
N SER A 104 6.30 -1.08 -7.78
CA SER A 104 7.24 -0.05 -8.21
C SER A 104 7.73 -0.28 -9.63
N LYS A 105 7.78 0.79 -10.44
CA LYS A 105 8.44 0.75 -11.76
C LYS A 105 9.93 1.02 -11.69
N ARG A 106 10.40 1.69 -10.63
CA ARG A 106 11.78 2.20 -10.53
C ARG A 106 12.84 1.11 -10.63
N ASN A 107 12.50 -0.10 -10.19
CA ASN A 107 13.45 -1.19 -10.07
C ASN A 107 13.12 -2.38 -10.98
N SER A 108 12.11 -2.23 -11.84
CA SER A 108 11.66 -3.28 -12.73
C SER A 108 12.70 -3.49 -13.84
N THR A 109 13.63 -4.43 -13.61
CA THR A 109 14.67 -4.79 -14.61
C THR A 109 14.05 -5.57 -15.78
N ILE A 110 12.88 -6.15 -15.56
CA ILE A 110 12.09 -6.92 -16.52
C ILE A 110 10.84 -6.10 -16.82
N LYS A 111 10.50 -5.85 -18.09
CA LYS A 111 9.21 -5.25 -18.41
C LYS A 111 8.08 -6.12 -17.84
N GLU A 112 7.36 -5.59 -16.86
CA GLU A 112 6.16 -6.23 -16.36
C GLU A 112 5.08 -6.16 -17.42
N ASN A 113 4.62 -7.32 -17.87
CA ASN A 113 3.53 -7.44 -18.82
C ASN A 113 2.30 -7.90 -18.05
N PHE A 114 1.52 -6.94 -17.55
CA PHE A 114 0.20 -7.24 -17.01
C PHE A 114 -0.77 -7.47 -18.16
N ASP A 115 -1.58 -8.52 -18.05
CA ASP A 115 -2.65 -8.80 -18.99
C ASP A 115 -3.85 -7.87 -18.70
N GLU A 116 -4.72 -7.67 -19.69
CA GLU A 116 -5.97 -6.89 -19.51
C GLU A 116 -6.82 -7.44 -18.34
N LYS A 117 -6.79 -8.77 -18.13
CA LYS A 117 -7.50 -9.45 -17.05
C LYS A 117 -7.04 -8.99 -15.66
N ASP A 118 -5.78 -8.54 -15.51
CA ASP A 118 -5.20 -8.17 -14.22
C ASP A 118 -5.72 -6.82 -13.73
N LYS A 119 -6.40 -6.05 -14.59
CA LYS A 119 -7.05 -4.77 -14.26
C LYS A 119 -6.15 -3.82 -13.47
N ILE A 120 -4.89 -3.74 -13.88
CA ILE A 120 -3.89 -2.84 -13.32
C ILE A 120 -4.06 -1.45 -13.94
N ILE A 121 -3.96 -0.42 -13.11
CA ILE A 121 -3.87 0.97 -13.50
C ILE A 121 -2.39 1.37 -13.50
N GLU A 122 -1.90 1.77 -14.65
CA GLU A 122 -0.51 2.17 -14.83
C GLU A 122 -0.34 3.68 -14.58
N THR A 123 0.57 4.07 -13.69
CA THR A 123 0.96 5.47 -13.44
C THR A 123 2.39 5.72 -13.91
N GLU A 124 2.91 6.94 -13.75
CA GLU A 124 4.33 7.23 -14.03
C GLU A 124 5.28 6.40 -13.14
N LEU A 125 4.93 6.24 -11.85
CA LEU A 125 5.85 5.70 -10.84
C LEU A 125 5.62 4.22 -10.52
N TRP A 126 4.39 3.72 -10.68
CA TRP A 126 4.03 2.37 -10.27
C TRP A 126 2.83 1.84 -11.05
N PHE A 127 2.60 0.54 -10.90
CA PHE A 127 1.36 -0.12 -11.24
C PHE A 127 0.50 -0.22 -9.98
N PHE A 128 -0.79 0.09 -10.10
CA PHE A 128 -1.75 0.07 -9.01
C PHE A 128 -2.91 -0.87 -9.31
N GLY A 129 -3.44 -1.55 -8.30
CA GLY A 129 -4.58 -2.44 -8.49
C GLY A 129 -5.45 -2.61 -7.25
N PHE A 130 -6.75 -2.81 -7.50
CA PHE A 130 -7.72 -3.25 -6.49
C PHE A 130 -7.84 -4.77 -6.43
N GLY A 131 -8.47 -5.27 -5.37
CA GLY A 131 -8.82 -6.68 -5.21
C GLY A 131 -7.71 -7.52 -4.62
N ASN A 132 -8.02 -8.78 -4.31
CA ASN A 132 -7.04 -9.71 -3.79
C ASN A 132 -6.02 -10.09 -4.87
N ARG A 133 -4.75 -9.87 -4.58
CA ARG A 133 -3.64 -10.06 -5.52
C ARG A 133 -2.54 -10.89 -4.88
N ASP A 134 -1.74 -11.55 -5.69
CA ASP A 134 -0.59 -12.33 -5.24
C ASP A 134 0.63 -11.43 -4.93
N ARG A 135 1.83 -12.00 -4.74
CA ARG A 135 3.04 -11.19 -4.45
C ARG A 135 3.49 -10.35 -5.64
N TRP A 136 3.10 -10.70 -6.85
CA TRP A 136 3.54 -10.08 -8.10
C TRP A 136 2.54 -9.05 -8.63
N GLY A 137 1.33 -9.02 -8.07
CA GLY A 137 0.27 -8.08 -8.47
C GLY A 137 -0.78 -8.69 -9.38
N LEU A 138 -0.72 -10.00 -9.63
CA LEU A 138 -1.74 -10.71 -10.40
C LEU A 138 -2.98 -10.91 -9.54
N LEU A 139 -4.17 -10.85 -10.15
CA LEU A 139 -5.42 -11.13 -9.46
C LEU A 139 -5.50 -12.61 -9.07
N GLU A 140 -5.77 -12.89 -7.79
CA GLU A 140 -6.00 -14.27 -7.33
C GLU A 140 -7.43 -14.75 -7.60
N SER A 141 -8.35 -13.81 -7.83
CA SER A 141 -9.75 -14.04 -8.18
C SER A 141 -10.26 -12.95 -9.12
N GLU A 142 -11.37 -13.20 -9.81
CA GLU A 142 -12.03 -12.18 -10.62
C GLU A 142 -12.36 -10.95 -9.76
N LEU A 143 -11.97 -9.76 -10.23
CA LEU A 143 -12.21 -8.50 -9.53
C LEU A 143 -13.69 -8.13 -9.57
N LEU A 144 -14.35 -8.20 -8.42
CA LEU A 144 -15.77 -7.86 -8.28
C LEU A 144 -15.98 -6.34 -8.20
N PRO A 145 -17.11 -5.80 -8.70
CA PRO A 145 -17.40 -4.37 -8.61
C PRO A 145 -17.42 -3.80 -7.19
N SER A 146 -17.70 -4.62 -6.19
CA SER A 146 -17.71 -4.27 -4.76
C SER A 146 -16.31 -4.18 -4.14
N GLU A 147 -15.29 -4.78 -4.76
CA GLU A 147 -13.90 -4.72 -4.30
C GLU A 147 -13.17 -3.47 -4.83
N ILE A 148 -13.79 -2.75 -5.76
CA ILE A 148 -13.30 -1.47 -6.28
C ILE A 148 -13.76 -0.37 -5.33
N PHE A 149 -12.81 0.28 -4.67
CA PHE A 149 -13.10 1.38 -3.73
C PHE A 149 -13.66 2.59 -4.47
N LYS A 150 -14.91 2.97 -4.13
CA LYS A 150 -15.65 4.09 -4.75
C LYS A 150 -16.28 5.04 -3.72
N ILE A 151 -15.95 4.87 -2.44
CA ILE A 151 -16.46 5.71 -1.36
C ILE A 151 -15.96 7.14 -1.57
N ASP A 152 -16.80 8.11 -1.24
CA ASP A 152 -16.53 9.55 -1.41
C ASP A 152 -16.05 9.93 -2.83
N HIS A 153 -16.65 9.29 -3.84
CA HIS A 153 -16.30 9.51 -5.25
C HIS A 153 -14.81 9.28 -5.58
N PHE A 154 -14.11 8.48 -4.76
CA PHE A 154 -12.70 8.18 -4.95
C PHE A 154 -12.43 7.65 -6.36
N LYS A 155 -11.36 8.18 -6.97
CA LYS A 155 -10.83 7.75 -8.25
C LYS A 155 -9.32 7.64 -8.14
N TYR A 156 -8.76 6.71 -8.90
CA TYR A 156 -7.33 6.51 -9.02
C TYR A 156 -6.91 6.69 -10.49
N PRO A 157 -5.75 7.31 -10.80
CA PRO A 157 -4.78 7.93 -9.88
C PRO A 157 -5.37 9.07 -9.06
N VAL A 158 -4.83 9.29 -7.87
CA VAL A 158 -5.24 10.42 -7.03
C VAL A 158 -4.58 11.68 -7.56
N GLU A 159 -5.39 12.66 -7.95
CA GLU A 159 -4.92 14.01 -8.31
C GLU A 159 -4.71 14.83 -7.05
N ASP A 160 -3.57 15.53 -6.95
CA ASP A 160 -3.28 16.48 -5.86
C ASP A 160 -4.25 17.68 -5.90
#